data_AF-A0A9X3X319-F1
#
_entry.id   AF-A0A9X3X319-F1
#
_cell.length_a   1.000
_cell.length_b   1.000
_cell.length_c   1.000
_cell.angle_alpha   90.00
_cell.angle_beta   90.00
_cell.angle_gamma   90.00
#
_symmetry.space_group_name_H-M   'P 1'
#
loop_
_entity.id
_entity.type
_entity.pdbx_description
1 polymer ?
#
loop_
_entity_poly.entity_id
_entity_poly.type
_entity_poly.pdbx_seq_one_letter_code
_entity_poly.pdbx_strand_id
1 'polypeptide(L)'
;MSQEVARPYIGGQAVIEGVMMRSPRSLSIVCRRRSGELVVRERAAPTLAQGPRTWPLVRGIVTVVESLKLGSQALRWSADLFEQDLDDEDKPASKKKPPTASNILTALSLPILSLVTSGGEAAPSTGSKGAGGFGFISILFAVGLFVAAPQAGAEGINKLFKLGLDVSSPGFQALTGAAKLLIVVGYMLLIRQVAEIRRVFQYHGAEHKAISTYEAHEELTVENAAKKTTLHARCGTTFLVMVALVSILVFSAIGALLPTIPGGRLAQSVGFFFMKLPFLPFIAAITYELQRFFARFCTVGPLQVLLWPGFLVQKITTAEPEPAQLEVALASLRATLWREAAATSAPAEVPDRVFPDYGRLLADPGYVGARV
;
A
#
# COMPACT_ATOMS: atom_id res chain seq x y z
N MET A 1 2.33 -41.78 -5.65
CA MET A 1 1.87 -40.64 -4.83
C MET A 1 2.71 -39.44 -5.23
N SER A 2 2.25 -38.68 -6.21
CA SER A 2 2.86 -37.40 -6.60
C SER A 2 2.79 -36.47 -5.38
N GLN A 3 3.95 -36.06 -4.86
CA GLN A 3 4.02 -35.04 -3.82
C GLN A 3 3.41 -33.75 -4.39
N GLU A 4 2.21 -33.40 -3.96
CA GLU A 4 1.61 -32.09 -4.24
C GLU A 4 2.53 -31.05 -3.61
N VAL A 5 3.29 -30.34 -4.45
CA VAL A 5 4.12 -29.22 -4.00
C VAL A 5 3.17 -28.16 -3.45
N ALA A 6 3.25 -27.89 -2.15
CA ALA A 6 2.41 -26.90 -1.50
C ALA A 6 2.57 -25.55 -2.23
N ARG A 7 1.45 -25.01 -2.73
CA ARG A 7 1.45 -23.75 -3.47
C ARG A 7 1.99 -22.60 -2.61
N PRO A 8 2.92 -21.80 -3.14
CA PRO A 8 3.47 -20.67 -2.40
C PRO A 8 2.39 -19.64 -2.11
N TYR A 9 2.47 -19.04 -0.92
CA TYR A 9 1.69 -17.87 -0.57
C TYR A 9 2.12 -16.67 -1.44
N ILE A 10 1.15 -16.02 -2.08
CA ILE A 10 1.38 -14.83 -2.90
C ILE A 10 0.71 -13.62 -2.25
N GLY A 11 1.42 -12.49 -2.27
CA GLY A 11 0.85 -11.17 -2.01
C GLY A 11 1.25 -10.20 -3.12
N GLY A 12 0.50 -9.13 -3.29
CA GLY A 12 0.78 -8.12 -4.30
C GLY A 12 0.72 -6.69 -3.77
N GLN A 13 1.10 -5.77 -4.65
CA GLN A 13 0.90 -4.33 -4.49
C GLN A 13 0.70 -3.70 -5.86
N ALA A 14 -0.33 -2.87 -6.00
CA ALA A 14 -0.46 -2.01 -7.18
C ALA A 14 0.64 -0.96 -7.24
N VAL A 15 1.14 -0.72 -8.44
CA VAL A 15 2.10 0.35 -8.75
C VAL A 15 1.57 1.17 -9.94
N ILE A 16 2.31 2.19 -10.38
CA ILE A 16 1.88 3.02 -11.51
C ILE A 16 1.91 2.16 -12.78
N GLU A 17 0.79 2.10 -13.50
CA GLU A 17 0.61 1.23 -14.66
C GLU A 17 0.98 -0.25 -14.46
N GLY A 18 0.92 -0.77 -13.23
CA GLY A 18 1.50 -2.08 -12.97
C GLY A 18 1.08 -2.76 -11.69
N VAL A 19 1.56 -3.99 -11.54
CA VAL A 19 1.40 -4.80 -10.33
C VAL A 19 2.73 -5.43 -9.96
N MET A 20 3.07 -5.36 -8.68
CA MET A 20 4.14 -6.13 -8.05
C MET A 20 3.54 -7.36 -7.38
N MET A 21 4.14 -8.53 -7.58
CA MET A 21 3.77 -9.78 -6.92
C MET A 21 4.96 -10.40 -6.21
N ARG A 22 4.76 -10.85 -4.97
CA ARG A 22 5.78 -11.48 -4.12
C ARG A 22 5.35 -12.88 -3.68
N SER A 23 6.24 -13.85 -3.86
CA SER A 23 6.20 -15.17 -3.23
C SER A 23 7.32 -15.29 -2.19
N PRO A 24 7.46 -16.43 -1.47
CA PRO A 24 8.48 -16.58 -0.45
C PRO A 24 9.93 -16.37 -0.93
N ARG A 25 10.26 -16.71 -2.18
CA ARG A 25 11.62 -16.60 -2.75
C ARG A 25 11.70 -15.77 -4.03
N SER A 26 10.58 -15.26 -4.55
CA SER A 26 10.52 -14.52 -5.81
C SER A 26 9.74 -13.21 -5.68
N LEU A 27 10.18 -12.21 -6.45
CA LEU A 27 9.51 -10.94 -6.64
C LEU A 27 9.46 -10.65 -8.14
N SER A 28 8.29 -10.27 -8.64
CA SER A 28 8.16 -9.69 -9.97
C SER A 28 7.39 -8.37 -9.91
N ILE A 29 7.69 -7.49 -10.86
CA ILE A 29 6.93 -6.28 -11.12
C ILE A 29 6.66 -6.27 -12.62
N VAL A 30 5.39 -6.11 -13.00
CA VAL A 30 5.01 -5.94 -14.41
C VAL A 30 4.30 -4.61 -14.55
N CYS A 31 4.81 -3.79 -15.45
CA CYS A 31 4.21 -2.52 -15.84
C CYS A 31 3.84 -2.57 -17.32
N ARG A 32 2.72 -1.96 -17.68
CA ARG A 32 2.31 -1.74 -19.06
C ARG A 32 2.75 -0.35 -19.48
N ARG A 33 3.60 -0.26 -20.49
CA ARG A 33 3.97 1.03 -21.09
C ARG A 33 2.80 1.59 -21.87
N ARG A 34 2.82 2.89 -22.12
CA ARG A 34 1.85 3.57 -22.96
C ARG A 34 1.81 3.05 -24.41
N SER A 35 2.94 2.53 -24.90
CA SER A 35 3.02 1.81 -26.19
C SER A 35 2.17 0.53 -26.24
N GLY A 36 1.76 0.00 -25.09
CA GLY A 36 1.07 -1.27 -24.94
C GLY A 36 2.00 -2.44 -24.55
N GLU A 37 3.31 -2.22 -24.59
CA GLU A 37 4.32 -3.22 -24.21
C GLU A 37 4.28 -3.53 -22.71
N LEU A 38 4.62 -4.76 -22.35
CA LEU A 38 4.76 -5.20 -20.97
C LEU A 38 6.25 -5.27 -20.59
N VAL A 39 6.65 -4.50 -19.57
CA VAL A 39 7.99 -4.56 -19.00
C VAL A 39 7.93 -5.40 -17.73
N VAL A 40 8.72 -6.46 -17.71
CA VAL A 40 8.78 -7.44 -16.63
C VAL A 40 10.13 -7.33 -15.92
N ARG A 41 10.09 -7.02 -14.63
CA ARG A 41 11.25 -7.01 -13.75
C ARG A 41 11.16 -8.14 -12.76
N GLU A 42 12.18 -9.00 -12.74
CA GLU A 42 12.24 -10.20 -11.90
C GLU A 42 13.43 -10.14 -10.94
N ARG A 43 13.19 -10.33 -9.64
CA ARG A 43 14.22 -10.28 -8.60
C ARG A 43 14.03 -11.44 -7.61
N ALA A 44 15.12 -11.90 -6.99
CA ALA A 44 14.99 -12.81 -5.86
C ALA A 44 14.34 -12.07 -4.69
N ALA A 45 13.37 -12.69 -4.01
CA ALA A 45 12.87 -12.13 -2.77
C ALA A 45 13.92 -12.34 -1.66
N PRO A 46 14.09 -11.38 -0.74
CA PRO A 46 14.98 -11.59 0.40
C PRO A 46 14.49 -12.78 1.24
N THR A 47 15.43 -13.56 1.77
CA THR A 47 15.12 -14.76 2.55
C THR A 47 14.24 -14.42 3.76
N LEU A 48 13.18 -15.21 3.95
CA LEU A 48 12.33 -15.12 5.14
C LEU A 48 13.18 -15.09 6.43
N ALA A 49 12.79 -14.23 7.36
CA ALA A 49 13.47 -14.02 8.63
C ALA A 49 13.73 -15.35 9.36
N GLN A 50 14.99 -15.62 9.73
CA GLN A 50 15.41 -16.81 10.49
C GLN A 50 15.71 -16.47 11.95
N GLY A 51 15.59 -17.46 12.83
CA GLY A 51 15.95 -17.36 14.26
C GLY A 51 15.07 -16.36 15.04
N PRO A 52 15.62 -15.51 15.93
CA PRO A 52 14.84 -14.64 16.82
C PRO A 52 14.00 -13.59 16.07
N ARG A 53 14.27 -13.34 14.78
CA ARG A 53 13.48 -12.47 13.92
C ARG A 53 12.10 -13.04 13.56
N THR A 54 11.81 -14.28 13.96
CA THR A 54 10.49 -14.93 13.77
C THR A 54 9.50 -14.61 14.91
N TRP A 55 9.97 -14.05 16.03
CA TRP A 55 9.12 -13.74 17.18
C TRP A 55 8.05 -12.70 16.80
N PRO A 56 6.76 -12.85 17.18
CA PRO A 56 5.64 -12.13 16.55
C PRO A 56 5.82 -10.61 16.42
N LEU A 57 6.22 -9.91 17.48
CA LEU A 57 6.45 -8.45 17.40
C LEU A 57 7.66 -8.09 16.54
N VAL A 58 8.79 -8.78 16.72
CA VAL A 58 10.02 -8.51 15.95
C VAL A 58 9.80 -8.83 14.48
N ARG A 59 9.13 -9.95 14.18
CA ARG A 59 8.72 -10.35 12.84
C ARG A 59 7.81 -9.32 12.20
N GLY A 60 6.84 -8.80 12.94
CA GLY A 60 5.96 -7.74 12.45
C GLY A 60 6.73 -6.50 12.03
N ILE A 61 7.64 -6.00 12.87
CA ILE A 61 8.52 -4.87 12.54
C ILE A 61 9.34 -5.18 11.28
N VAL A 62 10.05 -6.32 11.26
CA VAL A 62 10.93 -6.69 10.14
C VAL A 62 10.14 -6.82 8.84
N THR A 63 8.98 -7.47 8.88
CA THR A 63 8.16 -7.70 7.68
C THR A 63 7.60 -6.39 7.14
N VAL A 64 7.10 -5.51 7.99
CA VAL A 64 6.57 -4.19 7.58
C VAL A 64 7.68 -3.34 6.95
N VAL A 65 8.86 -3.28 7.56
CA VAL A 65 10.01 -2.53 7.01
C VAL A 65 10.46 -3.12 5.67
N GLU A 66 10.50 -4.44 5.55
CA GLU A 66 10.84 -5.10 4.29
C GLU A 66 9.81 -4.82 3.19
N SER A 67 8.51 -4.98 3.49
CA SER A 67 7.45 -4.68 2.51
C SER A 67 7.46 -3.22 2.09
N LEU A 68 7.74 -2.30 3.02
CA LEU A 68 7.85 -0.87 2.74
C LEU A 68 9.02 -0.59 1.78
N LYS A 69 10.19 -1.18 2.04
CA LYS A 69 11.37 -1.03 1.16
C LYS A 69 11.09 -1.55 -0.25
N LEU A 70 10.57 -2.77 -0.36
CA LEU A 70 10.26 -3.39 -1.66
C LEU A 70 9.16 -2.62 -2.40
N GLY A 71 8.08 -2.26 -1.71
CA GLY A 71 6.98 -1.47 -2.27
C GLY A 71 7.44 -0.10 -2.76
N SER A 72 8.32 0.57 -2.01
CA SER A 72 8.90 1.87 -2.42
C SER A 72 9.80 1.73 -3.64
N GLN A 73 10.62 0.68 -3.72
CA GLN A 73 11.46 0.41 -4.89
C GLN A 73 10.61 0.11 -6.13
N ALA A 74 9.53 -0.67 -5.98
CA ALA A 74 8.63 -0.98 -7.08
C ALA A 74 7.89 0.27 -7.58
N LEU A 75 7.40 1.12 -6.67
CA LEU A 75 6.75 2.39 -7.02
C LEU A 75 7.70 3.33 -7.74
N ARG A 76 8.93 3.50 -7.23
CA ARG A 76 9.96 4.33 -7.88
C ARG A 76 10.25 3.85 -9.30
N TRP A 77 10.47 2.54 -9.45
CA TRP A 77 10.71 1.97 -10.77
C TRP A 77 9.53 2.16 -11.73
N SER A 78 8.30 1.95 -11.26
CA SER A 78 7.10 2.19 -12.09
C SER A 78 6.94 3.66 -12.47
N ALA A 79 7.31 4.58 -11.57
CA ALA A 79 7.29 6.02 -11.82
C ALA A 79 8.36 6.39 -12.86
N ASP A 80 9.56 5.83 -12.76
CA ASP A 80 10.64 6.06 -13.74
C ASP A 80 10.22 5.59 -15.14
N LEU A 81 9.53 4.45 -15.25
CA LEU A 81 8.98 3.96 -16.52
C LEU A 81 7.88 4.88 -17.07
N PHE A 82 6.99 5.36 -16.20
CA PHE A 82 5.92 6.28 -16.57
C PHE A 82 6.47 7.64 -17.00
N GLU A 83 7.50 8.16 -16.34
CA GLU A 83 8.16 9.41 -16.71
C GLU A 83 8.86 9.30 -18.07
N GLN A 84 9.53 8.18 -18.35
CA GLN A 84 10.10 7.91 -19.68
C GLN A 84 9.03 7.91 -20.77
N ASP A 85 7.86 7.30 -20.51
CA ASP A 85 6.75 7.29 -21.46
C ASP A 85 6.18 8.70 -21.72
N LEU A 86 6.31 9.64 -20.76
CA LEU A 86 5.95 11.05 -20.95
C LEU A 86 7.03 11.81 -21.74
N ASP A 87 8.31 11.60 -21.41
CA ASP A 87 9.44 12.25 -22.07
C ASP A 87 9.59 11.85 -23.55
N ASP A 88 9.26 10.60 -23.89
CA ASP A 88 9.26 10.10 -25.26
C ASP A 88 8.15 10.74 -26.12
N GLU A 89 7.09 11.29 -25.52
CA GLU A 89 6.08 12.10 -26.23
C GLU A 89 6.52 13.55 -26.45
N ASP A 90 7.31 14.14 -25.54
CA ASP A 90 7.63 15.57 -25.54
C ASP A 90 8.77 15.97 -26.52
N LYS A 91 9.22 15.06 -27.40
CA LYS A 91 10.19 15.33 -28.47
C LYS A 91 9.58 15.13 -29.88
N PRO A 92 9.30 16.17 -30.70
CA PRO A 92 8.96 17.59 -30.47
C PRO A 92 7.51 17.92 -30.94
N ALA A 93 6.77 18.90 -30.41
CA ALA A 93 7.02 20.33 -30.57
C ALA A 93 6.36 21.20 -29.49
N SER A 94 7.19 21.98 -28.79
CA SER A 94 6.94 23.34 -28.26
C SER A 94 5.62 23.62 -27.50
N LYS A 95 5.70 23.59 -26.17
CA LYS A 95 5.61 24.78 -25.28
C LYS A 95 5.54 24.34 -23.82
N LYS A 96 6.50 24.79 -22.99
CA LYS A 96 6.41 24.72 -21.53
C LYS A 96 5.14 25.44 -21.07
N LYS A 97 4.06 24.70 -20.81
CA LYS A 97 2.88 25.25 -20.11
C LYS A 97 3.19 25.41 -18.63
N PRO A 98 2.72 26.49 -17.98
CA PRO A 98 2.92 26.68 -16.55
C PRO A 98 2.21 25.55 -15.77
N PRO A 99 2.63 25.26 -14.53
CA PRO A 99 2.03 24.19 -13.75
C PRO A 99 0.55 24.50 -13.51
N THR A 100 -0.32 23.77 -14.19
CA THR A 100 -1.76 23.75 -13.92
C THR A 100 -2.00 23.19 -12.52
N ALA A 101 -3.12 23.56 -11.88
CA ALA A 101 -3.52 23.02 -10.56
C ALA A 101 -3.52 21.48 -10.50
N SER A 102 -3.69 20.82 -11.65
CA SER A 102 -3.52 19.38 -11.83
C SER A 102 -2.12 18.89 -11.48
N ASN A 103 -1.06 19.61 -11.84
CA ASN A 103 0.35 19.25 -11.58
C ASN A 103 0.72 19.43 -10.11
N ILE A 104 0.08 20.37 -9.41
CA ILE A 104 0.25 20.53 -7.96
C ILE A 104 -0.46 19.39 -7.23
N LEU A 105 -1.67 19.01 -7.69
CA LEU A 105 -2.39 17.87 -7.13
C LEU A 105 -1.68 16.54 -7.39
N THR A 106 -1.09 16.32 -8.57
CA THR A 106 -0.30 15.11 -8.87
C THR A 106 1.07 15.10 -8.19
N ALA A 107 1.75 16.26 -8.10
CA ALA A 107 2.99 16.37 -7.33
C ALA A 107 2.77 16.13 -5.83
N LEU A 108 1.62 16.54 -5.29
CA LEU A 108 1.20 16.20 -3.91
C LEU A 108 0.68 14.76 -3.82
N SER A 109 0.09 14.21 -4.88
CA SER A 109 -0.47 12.85 -4.86
C SER A 109 0.59 11.76 -4.81
N LEU A 110 1.82 11.98 -5.25
CA LEU A 110 2.90 10.98 -5.19
C LEU A 110 3.38 10.66 -3.76
N PRO A 111 3.70 11.66 -2.90
CA PRO A 111 3.85 11.49 -1.45
C PRO A 111 2.73 10.71 -0.80
N ILE A 112 1.53 11.01 -1.24
CA ILE A 112 0.28 10.55 -0.66
C ILE A 112 -0.04 9.13 -1.13
N LEU A 113 0.18 8.83 -2.41
CA LEU A 113 0.00 7.53 -2.99
C LEU A 113 0.98 6.58 -2.32
N SER A 114 2.24 7.00 -2.12
CA SER A 114 3.18 6.26 -1.27
C SER A 114 2.62 6.04 0.14
N LEU A 115 2.09 7.06 0.82
CA LEU A 115 1.46 6.90 2.14
C LEU A 115 0.30 5.89 2.15
N VAL A 116 -0.52 5.84 1.09
CA VAL A 116 -1.72 5.00 0.95
C VAL A 116 -1.41 3.59 0.45
N THR A 117 -0.41 3.42 -0.41
CA THR A 117 -0.04 2.13 -1.03
C THR A 117 1.11 1.43 -0.33
N SER A 118 1.96 2.14 0.41
CA SER A 118 3.14 1.58 1.08
C SER A 118 3.05 1.52 2.60
N GLY A 119 1.86 1.69 3.20
CA GLY A 119 1.69 1.44 4.64
C GLY A 119 2.27 2.53 5.55
N GLY A 120 2.15 3.81 5.17
CA GLY A 120 2.18 4.90 6.15
C GLY A 120 3.51 5.60 6.43
N GLU A 121 4.33 5.93 5.43
CA GLU A 121 5.37 6.97 5.57
C GLU A 121 5.52 7.89 4.35
N ALA A 122 6.06 9.09 4.63
CA ALA A 122 6.19 10.23 3.74
C ALA A 122 7.03 9.94 2.48
N ALA A 123 6.71 10.65 1.41
CA ALA A 123 7.31 10.56 0.08
C ALA A 123 8.84 10.40 0.06
N PRO A 124 9.38 9.71 -0.95
CA PRO A 124 10.75 9.96 -1.38
C PRO A 124 10.89 11.40 -1.92
N SER A 125 11.89 12.13 -1.44
CA SER A 125 12.34 13.36 -2.09
C SER A 125 12.90 13.03 -3.48
N THR A 126 12.23 13.49 -4.54
CA THR A 126 12.76 13.41 -5.90
C THR A 126 14.04 14.24 -6.01
N GLY A 127 15.09 13.70 -6.63
CA GLY A 127 16.44 14.28 -6.63
C GLY A 127 16.63 15.42 -7.63
N SER A 128 15.98 16.57 -7.44
CA SER A 128 16.25 17.79 -8.21
C SER A 128 16.49 18.98 -7.27
N LYS A 129 17.34 19.94 -7.67
CA LYS A 129 17.72 21.12 -6.86
C LYS A 129 16.54 22.05 -6.48
N GLY A 130 15.30 21.77 -6.93
CA GLY A 130 14.06 22.40 -6.48
C GLY A 130 13.19 21.53 -5.54
N ALA A 131 13.58 20.28 -5.28
CA ALA A 131 12.77 19.29 -4.57
C ALA A 131 12.75 19.44 -3.05
N GLY A 132 13.73 20.14 -2.45
CA GLY A 132 13.74 20.42 -1.02
C GLY A 132 12.52 21.26 -0.58
N GLY A 133 12.12 22.24 -1.39
CA GLY A 133 10.96 23.09 -1.11
C GLY A 133 9.63 22.34 -1.22
N PHE A 134 9.43 21.57 -2.29
CA PHE A 134 8.22 20.76 -2.47
C PHE A 134 8.10 19.62 -1.45
N GLY A 135 9.23 18.99 -1.08
CA GLY A 135 9.27 18.00 0.01
C GLY A 135 8.84 18.60 1.35
N PHE A 136 9.37 19.79 1.69
CA PHE A 136 9.00 20.48 2.92
C PHE A 136 7.51 20.86 2.96
N ILE A 137 6.96 21.39 1.86
CA ILE A 137 5.52 21.70 1.74
C ILE A 137 4.66 20.44 1.94
N SER A 138 5.07 19.32 1.34
CA SER A 138 4.35 18.04 1.47
C SER A 138 4.34 17.52 2.91
N ILE A 139 5.47 17.66 3.63
CA ILE A 139 5.56 17.31 5.06
C ILE A 139 4.66 18.21 5.90
N LEU A 140 4.71 19.54 5.68
CA LEU A 140 3.84 20.48 6.39
C LEU A 140 2.37 20.20 6.14
N PHE A 141 1.99 19.91 4.90
CA PHE A 141 0.63 19.51 4.54
C PHE A 141 0.22 18.22 5.27
N ALA A 142 1.08 17.20 5.26
CA ALA A 142 0.80 15.93 5.93
C ALA A 142 0.66 16.10 7.46
N VAL A 143 1.55 16.84 8.10
CA VAL A 143 1.46 17.16 9.53
C VAL A 143 0.22 17.99 9.82
N GLY A 144 -0.07 19.01 9.01
CA GLY A 144 -1.26 19.83 9.13
C GLY A 144 -2.54 19.01 9.03
N LEU A 145 -2.66 18.16 8.00
CA LEU A 145 -3.89 17.41 7.72
C LEU A 145 -4.07 16.19 8.62
N PHE A 146 -3.03 15.41 8.90
CA PHE A 146 -3.17 14.12 9.59
C PHE A 146 -2.77 14.15 11.07
N VAL A 147 -2.15 15.24 11.54
CA VAL A 147 -1.78 15.41 12.95
C VAL A 147 -2.51 16.59 13.57
N ALA A 148 -2.36 17.79 13.01
CA ALA A 148 -2.92 19.00 13.61
C ALA A 148 -4.45 19.07 13.44
N ALA A 149 -4.98 18.78 12.25
CA ALA A 149 -6.42 18.89 11.98
C ALA A 149 -7.30 17.94 12.82
N PRO A 150 -6.95 16.64 13.04
CA PRO A 150 -7.72 15.77 13.92
C PRO A 150 -7.78 16.31 15.36
N GLN A 151 -6.66 16.86 15.84
CA GLN A 151 -6.56 17.39 17.20
C GLN A 151 -7.34 18.70 17.36
N ALA A 152 -7.27 19.58 16.36
CA ALA A 152 -8.10 20.78 16.30
C ALA A 152 -9.59 20.45 16.21
N GLY A 153 -9.95 19.42 15.43
CA GLY A 153 -11.33 18.93 15.33
C GLY A 153 -11.86 18.40 16.65
N ALA A 154 -11.05 17.60 17.38
CA ALA A 154 -11.41 17.12 18.71
C ALA A 154 -11.57 18.25 19.72
N GLU A 155 -10.65 19.22 19.72
CA GLU A 155 -10.75 20.41 20.59
C GLU A 155 -11.99 21.26 20.26
N GLY A 156 -12.32 21.40 18.96
CA GLY A 156 -13.52 22.09 18.50
C GLY A 156 -14.80 21.45 19.03
N ILE A 157 -14.91 20.12 18.91
CA ILE A 157 -16.05 19.36 19.46
C ILE A 157 -16.10 19.45 20.99
N ASN A 158 -14.96 19.32 21.66
CA ASN A 158 -14.86 19.44 23.12
C ASN A 158 -15.38 20.79 23.63
N LYS A 159 -15.02 21.89 22.95
CA LYS A 159 -15.50 23.24 23.25
C LYS A 159 -16.98 23.45 22.89
N LEU A 160 -17.39 23.02 21.70
CA LEU A 160 -18.74 23.21 21.18
C LEU A 160 -19.79 22.54 22.08
N PHE A 161 -19.49 21.32 22.55
CA PHE A 161 -20.37 20.57 23.43
C PHE A 161 -20.05 20.75 24.93
N LYS A 162 -19.08 21.62 25.27
CA LYS A 162 -18.65 21.90 26.66
C LYS A 162 -18.34 20.64 27.47
N LEU A 163 -17.69 19.65 26.84
CA LEU A 163 -17.48 18.32 27.44
C LEU A 163 -16.42 18.32 28.55
N GLY A 164 -15.58 19.36 28.62
CA GLY A 164 -14.59 19.51 29.70
C GLY A 164 -13.51 18.42 29.71
N LEU A 165 -13.31 17.73 28.59
CA LEU A 165 -12.35 16.62 28.50
C LEU A 165 -10.93 17.17 28.49
N ASP A 166 -10.08 16.61 29.35
CA ASP A 166 -8.63 16.85 29.32
C ASP A 166 -8.00 16.18 28.11
N VAL A 167 -6.92 16.75 27.56
CA VAL A 167 -6.19 16.23 26.40
C VAL A 167 -5.68 14.80 26.63
N SER A 168 -5.31 14.46 27.87
CA SER A 168 -4.84 13.13 28.27
C SER A 168 -5.98 12.12 28.50
N SER A 169 -7.23 12.59 28.62
CA SER A 169 -8.35 11.73 28.97
C SER A 169 -8.67 10.71 27.87
N PRO A 170 -9.12 9.49 28.22
CA PRO A 170 -9.53 8.49 27.23
C PRO A 170 -10.61 9.01 26.27
N GLY A 171 -11.55 9.82 26.77
CA GLY A 171 -12.59 10.44 25.95
C GLY A 171 -12.03 11.39 24.89
N PHE A 172 -11.06 12.23 25.23
CA PHE A 172 -10.42 13.12 24.27
C PHE A 172 -9.56 12.36 23.25
N GLN A 173 -8.87 11.29 23.67
CA GLN A 173 -8.10 10.43 22.76
C GLN A 173 -9.02 9.69 21.78
N ALA A 174 -10.17 9.19 22.24
CA ALA A 174 -11.17 8.57 21.39
C ALA A 174 -11.74 9.58 20.36
N LEU A 175 -12.03 10.81 20.79
CA LEU A 175 -12.52 11.88 19.92
C LEU A 175 -11.49 12.28 18.85
N THR A 176 -10.23 12.44 19.25
CA THR A 176 -9.10 12.69 18.33
C THR A 176 -8.93 11.54 17.35
N GLY A 177 -9.09 10.30 17.83
CA GLY A 177 -9.09 9.09 17.02
C GLY A 177 -10.19 9.07 15.96
N ALA A 178 -11.43 9.38 16.37
CA ALA A 178 -12.56 9.47 15.47
C ALA A 178 -12.38 10.58 14.41
N ALA A 179 -11.94 11.77 14.82
CA ALA A 179 -11.61 12.86 13.91
C ALA A 179 -10.52 12.45 12.90
N LYS A 180 -9.48 11.74 13.36
CA LYS A 180 -8.41 11.22 12.50
C LYS A 180 -8.96 10.22 11.48
N LEU A 181 -9.80 9.27 11.90
CA LEU A 181 -10.40 8.29 11.01
C LEU A 181 -11.29 8.95 9.95
N LEU A 182 -12.10 9.93 10.34
CA LEU A 182 -12.93 10.71 9.42
C LEU A 182 -12.09 11.47 8.40
N ILE A 183 -11.01 12.12 8.82
CA ILE A 183 -10.09 12.83 7.92
C ILE A 183 -9.44 11.84 6.95
N VAL A 184 -8.94 10.70 7.42
CA VAL A 184 -8.33 9.68 6.56
C VAL A 184 -9.32 9.16 5.53
N VAL A 185 -10.53 8.77 5.94
CA VAL A 185 -11.55 8.24 5.03
C VAL A 185 -12.03 9.32 4.04
N GLY A 186 -12.32 10.53 4.53
CA GLY A 186 -12.74 11.65 3.69
C GLY A 186 -11.67 12.01 2.67
N TYR A 187 -10.41 12.02 3.08
CA TYR A 187 -9.28 12.24 2.21
C TYR A 187 -9.18 11.17 1.11
N MET A 188 -9.33 9.89 1.47
CA MET A 188 -9.32 8.78 0.50
C MET A 188 -10.46 8.89 -0.53
N LEU A 189 -11.65 9.31 -0.10
CA LEU A 189 -12.79 9.57 -0.99
C LEU A 189 -12.55 10.72 -1.97
N LEU A 190 -11.79 11.74 -1.56
CA LEU A 190 -11.43 12.86 -2.42
C LEU A 190 -10.37 12.44 -3.46
N ILE A 191 -9.26 11.83 -3.03
CA ILE A 191 -8.20 11.45 -3.96
C ILE A 191 -8.63 10.37 -4.95
N ARG A 192 -9.58 9.50 -4.58
CA ARG A 192 -10.14 8.48 -5.49
C ARG A 192 -10.72 9.10 -6.77
N GLN A 193 -11.11 10.37 -6.74
CA GLN A 193 -11.70 11.06 -7.88
C GLN A 193 -10.65 11.52 -8.91
N VAL A 194 -9.38 11.54 -8.54
CA VAL A 194 -8.27 11.86 -9.44
C VAL A 194 -8.04 10.66 -10.37
N ALA A 195 -8.03 10.90 -11.70
CA ALA A 195 -7.96 9.84 -12.71
C ALA A 195 -6.76 8.89 -12.51
N GLU A 196 -5.56 9.44 -12.28
CA GLU A 196 -4.35 8.66 -12.02
C GLU A 196 -4.47 7.76 -10.78
N ILE A 197 -5.05 8.29 -9.70
CA ILE A 197 -5.24 7.52 -8.45
C ILE A 197 -6.29 6.44 -8.63
N ARG A 198 -7.39 6.76 -9.33
CA ARG A 198 -8.41 5.77 -9.71
C ARG A 198 -7.79 4.65 -10.52
N ARG A 199 -6.88 4.97 -11.45
CA ARG A 199 -6.17 4.00 -12.29
C ARG A 199 -5.31 3.05 -11.45
N VAL A 200 -4.58 3.56 -10.47
CA VAL A 200 -3.86 2.71 -9.50
C VAL A 200 -4.81 1.83 -8.68
N PHE A 201 -5.98 2.35 -8.26
CA PHE A 201 -6.99 1.54 -7.57
C PHE A 201 -7.62 0.46 -8.47
N GLN A 202 -7.66 0.65 -9.78
CA GLN A 202 -8.05 -0.40 -10.72
C GLN A 202 -6.98 -1.49 -10.80
N TYR A 203 -5.69 -1.14 -10.91
CA TYR A 203 -4.60 -2.13 -10.83
C TYR A 203 -4.60 -2.89 -9.49
N HIS A 204 -4.98 -2.23 -8.40
CA HIS A 204 -5.18 -2.88 -7.11
C HIS A 204 -6.36 -3.88 -7.13
N GLY A 205 -7.48 -3.50 -7.77
CA GLY A 205 -8.56 -4.43 -8.05
C GLY A 205 -8.11 -5.63 -8.90
N ALA A 206 -7.28 -5.40 -9.93
CA ALA A 206 -6.71 -6.45 -10.76
C ALA A 206 -5.81 -7.41 -9.99
N GLU A 207 -4.95 -6.89 -9.10
CA GLU A 207 -4.11 -7.67 -8.20
C GLU A 207 -4.95 -8.62 -7.34
N HIS A 208 -5.98 -8.10 -6.65
CA HIS A 208 -6.87 -8.91 -5.83
C HIS A 208 -7.57 -10.00 -6.62
N LYS A 209 -8.06 -9.68 -7.83
CA LYS A 209 -8.74 -10.64 -8.70
C LYS A 209 -7.80 -11.73 -9.20
N ALA A 210 -6.57 -11.38 -9.59
CA ALA A 210 -5.56 -12.34 -10.01
C ALA A 210 -5.17 -13.30 -8.88
N ILE A 211 -4.91 -12.78 -7.68
CA ILE A 211 -4.59 -13.59 -6.50
C ILE A 211 -5.77 -14.48 -6.08
N SER A 212 -7.00 -13.95 -6.09
CA SER A 212 -8.20 -14.74 -5.77
C SER A 212 -8.45 -15.86 -6.78
N THR A 213 -8.05 -15.69 -8.04
CA THR A 213 -8.12 -16.74 -9.08
C THR A 213 -7.13 -17.86 -8.78
N TYR A 214 -5.91 -17.50 -8.41
CA TYR A 214 -4.87 -18.44 -8.00
C TYR A 214 -5.26 -19.25 -6.76
N GLU A 215 -5.83 -18.60 -5.75
CA GLU A 215 -6.31 -19.25 -4.53
C GLU A 215 -7.55 -20.13 -4.73
N ALA A 216 -8.39 -19.78 -5.71
CA ALA A 216 -9.53 -20.60 -6.09
C ALA A 216 -9.14 -21.85 -6.90
N HIS A 217 -7.84 -22.05 -7.16
CA HIS A 217 -7.32 -23.12 -8.00
C HIS A 217 -7.87 -23.10 -9.44
N GLU A 218 -8.23 -21.91 -9.93
CA GLU A 218 -8.70 -21.72 -11.29
C GLU A 218 -7.54 -21.39 -12.24
N GLU A 219 -7.75 -21.63 -13.53
CA GLU A 219 -6.78 -21.26 -14.54
C GLU A 219 -6.58 -19.72 -14.57
N LEU A 220 -5.32 -19.29 -14.64
CA LEU A 220 -4.90 -17.88 -14.62
C LEU A 220 -5.22 -17.19 -15.96
N THR A 221 -6.50 -17.05 -16.25
CA THR A 221 -7.06 -16.38 -17.44
C THR A 221 -7.76 -15.09 -17.04
N VAL A 222 -7.83 -14.14 -17.99
CA VAL A 222 -8.55 -12.87 -17.79
C VAL A 222 -10.04 -13.13 -17.48
N GLU A 223 -10.64 -14.13 -18.11
CA GLU A 223 -12.05 -14.49 -17.90
C GLU A 223 -12.32 -14.95 -16.47
N ASN A 224 -11.48 -15.83 -15.92
CA ASN A 224 -11.64 -16.31 -14.54
C ASN A 224 -11.36 -15.19 -13.53
N ALA A 225 -10.32 -14.39 -13.78
CA ALA A 225 -9.98 -13.26 -12.93
C ALA A 225 -11.09 -12.20 -12.90
N ALA A 226 -11.69 -11.86 -14.04
CA ALA A 226 -12.77 -10.88 -14.13
C ALA A 226 -13.96 -11.23 -13.22
N LYS A 227 -14.27 -12.52 -13.04
CA LYS A 227 -15.38 -13.02 -12.20
C LYS A 227 -15.13 -12.86 -10.69
N LYS A 228 -13.87 -12.63 -10.26
CA LYS A 228 -13.53 -12.46 -8.84
C LYS A 228 -13.93 -11.08 -8.33
N THR A 229 -14.09 -10.96 -7.00
CA THR A 229 -14.34 -9.68 -6.34
C THR A 229 -13.05 -8.87 -6.21
N THR A 230 -13.16 -7.54 -6.13
CA THR A 230 -12.04 -6.66 -5.79
C THR A 230 -11.79 -6.58 -4.28
N LEU A 231 -12.53 -7.33 -3.45
CA LEU A 231 -12.35 -7.39 -2.01
C LEU A 231 -11.51 -8.61 -1.62
N HIS A 232 -10.47 -8.41 -0.82
CA HIS A 232 -9.55 -9.47 -0.43
C HIS A 232 -9.14 -9.35 1.04
N ALA A 233 -9.18 -10.46 1.79
CA ALA A 233 -8.95 -10.46 3.24
C ALA A 233 -7.49 -10.12 3.63
N ARG A 234 -6.54 -10.21 2.69
CA ARG A 234 -5.10 -10.05 2.96
C ARG A 234 -4.51 -8.76 2.37
N CYS A 235 -5.36 -7.79 2.06
CA CYS A 235 -4.98 -6.53 1.45
C CYS A 235 -4.25 -5.57 2.40
N GLY A 236 -3.14 -4.98 1.94
CA GLY A 236 -2.39 -3.96 2.68
C GLY A 236 -3.16 -2.65 2.93
N THR A 237 -4.19 -2.28 2.16
CA THR A 237 -4.93 -1.04 2.48
C THR A 237 -5.80 -1.17 3.73
N THR A 238 -6.14 -2.41 4.12
CA THR A 238 -6.70 -2.68 5.45
C THR A 238 -5.69 -2.30 6.55
N PHE A 239 -4.39 -2.42 6.29
CA PHE A 239 -3.33 -2.10 7.26
C PHE A 239 -3.40 -0.64 7.72
N LEU A 240 -3.57 0.33 6.81
CA LEU A 240 -3.57 1.75 7.17
C LEU A 240 -4.68 2.09 8.16
N VAL A 241 -5.90 1.63 7.90
CA VAL A 241 -7.03 1.86 8.80
C VAL A 241 -6.92 1.04 10.07
N MET A 242 -6.41 -0.19 10.00
CA MET A 242 -6.13 -0.98 11.18
C MET A 242 -5.06 -0.34 12.07
N VAL A 243 -4.01 0.26 11.50
CA VAL A 243 -2.99 1.02 12.26
C VAL A 243 -3.65 2.20 12.97
N ALA A 244 -4.54 2.93 12.29
CA ALA A 244 -5.29 4.01 12.92
C ALA A 244 -6.14 3.49 14.09
N LEU A 245 -6.91 2.42 13.91
CA LEU A 245 -7.75 1.82 14.96
C LEU A 245 -6.91 1.28 16.13
N VAL A 246 -5.86 0.52 15.86
CA VAL A 246 -4.93 0.00 16.89
C VAL A 246 -4.27 1.16 17.63
N SER A 247 -3.86 2.23 16.93
CA SER A 247 -3.29 3.41 17.59
C SER A 247 -4.27 4.09 18.54
N ILE A 248 -5.56 4.16 18.19
CA ILE A 248 -6.60 4.72 19.05
C ILE A 248 -6.75 3.84 20.30
N LEU A 249 -6.84 2.52 20.14
CA LEU A 249 -6.97 1.59 21.27
C LEU A 249 -5.76 1.65 22.21
N VAL A 250 -4.54 1.59 21.65
CA VAL A 250 -3.28 1.65 22.40
C VAL A 250 -3.15 2.97 23.16
N PHE A 251 -3.37 4.11 22.50
CA PHE A 251 -3.24 5.41 23.15
C PHE A 251 -4.44 5.79 24.02
N SER A 252 -5.60 5.17 23.86
CA SER A 252 -6.70 5.33 24.82
C SER A 252 -6.40 4.60 26.13
N ALA A 253 -5.72 3.45 26.06
CA ALA A 253 -5.32 2.68 27.24
C ALA A 253 -4.08 3.25 27.94
N ILE A 254 -3.05 3.62 27.17
CA ILE A 254 -1.75 4.06 27.70
C ILE A 254 -1.67 5.59 27.82
N GLY A 255 -2.52 6.35 27.13
CA GLY A 255 -2.44 7.80 27.06
C GLY A 255 -2.53 8.49 28.41
N ALA A 256 -3.34 7.97 29.33
CA ALA A 256 -3.44 8.48 30.70
C ALA A 256 -2.21 8.18 31.57
N LEU A 257 -1.36 7.22 31.17
CA LEU A 257 -0.11 6.85 31.85
C LEU A 257 1.09 7.66 31.35
N LEU A 258 0.96 8.35 30.21
CA LEU A 258 2.03 9.17 29.65
C LEU A 258 2.17 10.47 30.46
N PRO A 259 3.42 10.91 30.76
CA PRO A 259 3.65 12.07 31.60
C PRO A 259 3.12 13.35 30.95
N THR A 260 2.42 14.17 31.73
CA THR A 260 1.97 15.49 31.26
C THR A 260 3.16 16.44 31.16
N ILE A 261 3.36 17.03 29.99
CA ILE A 261 4.44 18.00 29.78
C ILE A 261 4.00 19.37 30.30
N PRO A 262 4.78 20.03 31.17
CA PRO A 262 4.44 21.35 31.69
C PRO A 262 4.41 22.39 30.56
N GLY A 263 3.37 23.21 30.53
CA GLY A 263 3.17 24.26 29.52
C GLY A 263 1.71 24.43 29.10
N GLY A 264 1.48 25.31 28.12
CA GLY A 264 0.15 25.52 27.55
C GLY A 264 -0.35 24.32 26.73
N ARG A 265 -1.64 24.31 26.39
CA ARG A 265 -2.27 23.19 25.64
C ARG A 265 -1.56 22.82 24.34
N LEU A 266 -0.98 23.78 23.62
CA LEU A 266 -0.21 23.51 22.41
C LEU A 266 1.08 22.76 22.72
N ALA A 267 1.83 23.17 23.75
CA ALA A 267 3.06 22.51 24.17
C ALA A 267 2.78 21.08 24.65
N GLN A 268 1.69 20.89 25.41
CA GLN A 268 1.22 19.57 25.81
C GLN A 268 0.88 18.69 24.60
N SER A 269 0.17 19.24 23.61
CA SER A 269 -0.22 18.53 22.38
C SER A 269 0.99 18.08 21.56
N VAL A 270 1.93 18.99 21.33
CA VAL A 270 3.18 18.72 20.59
C VAL A 270 4.05 17.73 21.34
N GLY A 271 4.20 17.91 22.65
CA GLY A 271 4.94 16.99 23.49
C GLY A 271 4.34 15.58 23.50
N PHE A 272 3.02 15.46 23.59
CA PHE A 272 2.31 14.20 23.50
C PHE A 272 2.50 13.52 22.14
N PHE A 273 2.51 14.28 21.04
CA PHE A 273 2.84 13.75 19.72
C PHE A 273 4.23 13.12 19.66
N PHE A 274 5.27 13.80 20.18
CA PHE A 274 6.62 13.25 20.20
C PHE A 274 6.74 12.01 21.09
N MET A 275 6.03 11.96 22.22
CA MET A 275 5.98 10.76 23.05
C MET A 275 5.33 9.56 22.36
N LYS A 276 4.43 9.78 21.40
CA LYS A 276 3.81 8.70 20.59
C LYS A 276 4.75 8.15 19.52
N LEU A 277 5.75 8.92 19.08
CA LEU A 277 6.61 8.56 17.95
C LEU A 277 7.35 7.22 18.15
N PRO A 278 7.96 6.93 19.33
CA PRO A 278 8.60 5.64 19.58
C PRO A 278 7.64 4.44 19.56
N PHE A 279 6.34 4.65 19.72
CA PHE A 279 5.34 3.58 19.70
C PHE A 279 4.93 3.17 18.27
N LEU A 280 5.24 3.97 17.24
CA LEU A 280 4.84 3.68 15.86
C LEU A 280 5.30 2.30 15.35
N PRO A 281 6.57 1.88 15.54
CA PRO A 281 7.00 0.54 15.12
C PRO A 281 6.23 -0.58 15.82
N PHE A 282 5.90 -0.39 17.10
CA PHE A 282 5.15 -1.37 17.88
C PHE A 282 3.69 -1.45 17.44
N ILE A 283 3.05 -0.31 17.17
CA ILE A 283 1.69 -0.26 16.64
C ILE A 283 1.63 -0.95 15.27
N ALA A 284 2.61 -0.68 14.39
CA ALA A 284 2.70 -1.34 13.10
C ALA A 284 2.87 -2.86 13.24
N ALA A 285 3.72 -3.32 14.17
CA ALA A 285 3.93 -4.74 14.44
C ALA A 285 2.68 -5.43 14.97
N ILE A 286 2.02 -4.84 15.97
CA ILE A 286 0.74 -5.34 16.52
C ILE A 286 -0.31 -5.40 15.41
N THR A 287 -0.40 -4.36 14.59
CA THR A 287 -1.35 -4.30 13.48
C THR A 287 -1.10 -5.40 12.46
N TYR A 288 0.17 -5.65 12.12
CA TYR A 288 0.54 -6.71 11.19
C TYR A 288 0.19 -8.10 11.73
N GLU A 289 0.48 -8.36 13.02
CA GLU A 289 0.11 -9.63 13.66
C GLU A 289 -1.41 -9.82 13.73
N LEU A 290 -2.15 -8.75 14.04
CA LEU A 290 -3.60 -8.75 14.05
C LEU A 290 -4.17 -9.04 12.66
N GLN A 291 -3.60 -8.42 11.62
CA GLN A 291 -4.00 -8.66 10.24
C GLN A 291 -3.71 -10.10 9.80
N ARG A 292 -2.54 -10.65 10.18
CA ARG A 292 -2.21 -12.06 9.93
C ARG A 292 -3.19 -13.00 10.64
N PHE A 293 -3.58 -12.67 11.88
CA PHE A 293 -4.59 -13.42 12.61
C PHE A 293 -5.95 -13.38 11.89
N PHE A 294 -6.41 -12.20 11.49
CA PHE A 294 -7.66 -12.03 10.76
C PHE A 294 -7.68 -12.76 9.42
N ALA A 295 -6.61 -12.67 8.65
CA ALA A 295 -6.46 -13.38 7.39
C ALA A 295 -6.51 -14.91 7.53
N ARG A 296 -6.11 -15.44 8.69
CA ARG A 296 -6.06 -16.89 8.96
C ARG A 296 -7.35 -17.43 9.59
N PHE A 297 -8.00 -16.65 10.45
CA PHE A 297 -9.07 -17.16 11.31
C PHE A 297 -10.42 -16.43 11.13
N CYS A 298 -10.45 -15.28 10.47
CA CYS A 298 -11.65 -14.47 10.33
C CYS A 298 -12.22 -14.45 8.90
N THR A 299 -11.72 -15.29 8.00
CA THR A 299 -12.22 -15.35 6.61
C THR A 299 -13.55 -16.08 6.47
N VAL A 300 -13.89 -16.94 7.44
CA VAL A 300 -15.12 -17.75 7.47
C VAL A 300 -15.83 -17.64 8.82
N GLY A 301 -17.14 -17.86 8.83
CA GLY A 301 -17.96 -17.87 10.04
C GLY A 301 -18.25 -16.49 10.64
N PRO A 302 -18.74 -16.41 11.88
CA PRO A 302 -19.22 -15.16 12.49
C PRO A 302 -18.10 -14.13 12.71
N LEU A 303 -16.84 -14.58 12.82
CA LEU A 303 -15.68 -13.69 12.99
C LEU A 303 -15.40 -12.83 11.73
N GLN A 304 -16.03 -13.14 10.59
CA GLN A 304 -15.91 -12.35 9.36
C GLN A 304 -16.33 -10.88 9.53
N VAL A 305 -17.19 -10.58 10.51
CA VAL A 305 -17.55 -9.20 10.86
C VAL A 305 -16.32 -8.35 11.21
N LEU A 306 -15.25 -8.95 11.76
CA LEU A 306 -14.02 -8.25 12.10
C LEU A 306 -13.25 -7.75 10.86
N LEU A 307 -13.50 -8.33 9.68
CA LEU A 307 -12.91 -7.90 8.41
C LEU A 307 -13.66 -6.72 7.77
N TRP A 308 -14.89 -6.45 8.18
CA TRP A 308 -15.76 -5.46 7.53
C TRP A 308 -15.16 -4.05 7.48
N PRO A 309 -14.53 -3.51 8.55
CA PRO A 309 -13.90 -2.20 8.47
C PRO A 309 -12.86 -2.13 7.33
N GLY A 310 -12.08 -3.20 7.16
CA GLY A 310 -11.14 -3.32 6.04
C GLY A 310 -11.81 -3.37 4.68
N PHE A 311 -12.88 -4.17 4.54
CA PHE A 311 -13.63 -4.24 3.29
C PHE A 311 -14.32 -2.93 2.91
N LEU A 312 -14.80 -2.14 3.87
CA LEU A 312 -15.35 -0.81 3.60
C LEU A 312 -14.30 0.13 3.01
N VAL A 313 -13.08 0.09 3.52
CA VAL A 313 -11.96 0.87 2.99
C VAL A 313 -11.55 0.37 1.61
N GLN A 314 -11.56 -0.94 1.39
CA GLN A 314 -11.27 -1.53 0.07
C GLN A 314 -12.28 -1.07 -0.98
N LYS A 315 -13.56 -0.89 -0.65
CA LYS A 315 -14.52 -0.26 -1.58
C LYS A 315 -14.09 1.14 -2.04
N ILE A 316 -13.24 1.82 -1.28
CA ILE A 316 -12.66 3.14 -1.60
C ILE A 316 -11.26 3.02 -2.26
N THR A 317 -10.48 1.98 -1.95
CA THR A 317 -9.10 1.81 -2.47
C THR A 317 -8.97 0.79 -3.60
N THR A 318 -10.05 0.15 -4.01
CA THR A 318 -10.10 -0.73 -5.19
C THR A 318 -11.19 -0.27 -6.13
N ALA A 319 -10.96 -0.46 -7.42
CA ALA A 319 -11.90 -0.18 -8.49
C ALA A 319 -11.92 -1.36 -9.47
N GLU A 320 -12.99 -1.46 -10.25
CA GLU A 320 -13.13 -2.53 -11.24
C GLU A 320 -12.08 -2.33 -12.36
N PRO A 321 -11.22 -3.33 -12.60
CA PRO A 321 -10.14 -3.22 -13.57
C PRO A 321 -10.62 -3.40 -15.01
N GLU A 322 -9.90 -2.79 -15.94
CA GLU A 322 -10.00 -3.10 -17.36
C GLU A 322 -9.34 -4.46 -17.66
N PRO A 323 -9.73 -5.15 -18.75
CA PRO A 323 -9.10 -6.41 -19.15
C PRO A 323 -7.58 -6.30 -19.28
N ALA A 324 -7.11 -5.18 -19.84
CA ALA A 324 -5.70 -4.81 -19.96
C ALA A 324 -4.93 -4.82 -18.62
N GLN A 325 -5.59 -4.46 -17.53
CA GLN A 325 -4.98 -4.42 -16.19
C GLN A 325 -4.97 -5.82 -15.55
N LEU A 326 -5.98 -6.65 -15.85
CA LEU A 326 -5.99 -8.06 -15.47
C LEU A 326 -4.86 -8.84 -16.15
N GLU A 327 -4.58 -8.56 -17.43
CA GLU A 327 -3.43 -9.13 -18.15
C GLU A 327 -2.11 -8.84 -17.39
N VAL A 328 -1.90 -7.60 -16.97
CA VAL A 328 -0.71 -7.16 -16.23
C VAL A 328 -0.62 -7.87 -14.88
N ALA A 329 -1.71 -7.95 -14.13
CA ALA A 329 -1.74 -8.63 -12.83
C ALA A 329 -1.45 -10.14 -12.96
N LEU A 330 -2.03 -10.79 -13.98
CA LEU A 330 -1.79 -12.21 -14.28
C LEU A 330 -0.38 -12.45 -14.80
N ALA A 331 0.17 -11.55 -15.61
CA ALA A 331 1.55 -11.60 -16.07
C ALA A 331 2.54 -11.52 -14.89
N SER A 332 2.33 -10.59 -13.96
CA SER A 332 3.16 -10.49 -12.75
C SER A 332 3.05 -11.74 -11.89
N LEU A 333 1.84 -12.27 -11.70
CA LEU A 333 1.67 -13.51 -10.97
C LEU A 333 2.42 -14.69 -11.62
N ARG A 334 2.32 -14.85 -12.94
CA ARG A 334 3.01 -15.91 -13.70
C ARG A 334 4.53 -15.77 -13.63
N ALA A 335 5.06 -14.57 -13.80
CA ALA A 335 6.49 -14.32 -13.67
C ALA A 335 6.99 -14.66 -12.25
N THR A 336 6.24 -14.26 -11.21
CA THR A 336 6.57 -14.60 -9.82
C THR A 336 6.57 -16.11 -9.59
N LEU A 337 5.55 -16.83 -10.07
CA LEU A 337 5.44 -18.29 -9.92
C LEU A 337 6.53 -19.05 -10.68
N TRP A 338 6.83 -18.65 -11.92
CA TRP A 338 7.92 -19.26 -12.68
C TRP A 338 9.25 -19.12 -11.94
N ARG A 339 9.58 -17.91 -11.50
CA ARG A 339 10.84 -17.65 -10.81
C ARG A 339 10.89 -18.30 -9.42
N GLU A 340 9.78 -18.45 -8.72
CA GLU A 340 9.70 -19.26 -7.49
C GLU A 340 10.09 -20.71 -7.79
N ALA A 341 9.57 -21.31 -8.87
CA ALA A 341 9.95 -22.66 -9.29
C ALA A 341 11.44 -22.74 -9.70
N ALA A 342 11.96 -21.71 -10.36
CA ALA A 342 13.36 -21.61 -10.81
C ALA A 342 14.32 -21.04 -9.75
N ALA A 343 13.89 -20.80 -8.51
CA ALA A 343 14.64 -19.98 -7.56
C ALA A 343 16.01 -20.55 -7.14
N THR A 344 16.27 -21.85 -7.35
CA THR A 344 17.59 -22.47 -7.13
C THR A 344 18.54 -22.37 -8.33
N SER A 345 18.04 -22.09 -9.54
CA SER A 345 18.82 -22.03 -10.78
C SER A 345 18.86 -20.64 -11.43
N ALA A 346 17.92 -19.75 -11.09
CA ALA A 346 17.85 -18.40 -11.64
C ALA A 346 18.86 -17.46 -10.94
N PRO A 347 19.58 -16.60 -11.69
CA PRO A 347 20.46 -15.61 -11.10
C PRO A 347 19.66 -14.58 -10.26
N ALA A 348 20.30 -14.04 -9.22
CA ALA A 348 19.67 -13.15 -8.23
C ALA A 348 19.00 -11.92 -8.86
N GLU A 349 19.61 -11.38 -9.92
CA GLU A 349 19.05 -10.34 -10.77
C GLU A 349 19.08 -10.80 -12.23
N VAL A 350 17.97 -10.60 -12.93
CA VAL A 350 17.83 -10.86 -14.37
C VAL A 350 17.56 -9.51 -15.04
N PRO A 351 18.14 -9.22 -16.21
CA PRO A 351 17.79 -8.04 -16.99
C PRO A 351 16.27 -7.93 -17.17
N ASP A 352 15.76 -6.71 -17.15
CA ASP A 352 14.34 -6.48 -17.36
C ASP A 352 13.97 -6.93 -18.79
N ARG A 353 12.83 -7.62 -18.91
CA ARG A 353 12.35 -8.19 -20.18
C ARG A 353 11.21 -7.34 -20.72
N VAL A 354 11.17 -7.13 -22.02
CA VAL A 354 10.09 -6.39 -22.69
C VAL A 354 9.35 -7.33 -23.63
N PHE A 355 8.03 -7.31 -23.53
CA PHE A 355 7.14 -8.07 -24.40
C PHE A 355 6.23 -7.12 -25.17
N PRO A 356 6.06 -7.30 -26.49
CA PRO A 356 5.18 -6.44 -27.29
C PRO A 356 3.73 -6.43 -26.80
N ASP A 357 3.25 -7.57 -26.31
CA ASP A 357 1.87 -7.76 -25.86
C ASP A 357 1.77 -8.94 -24.88
N TYR A 358 0.61 -9.08 -24.25
CA TYR A 358 0.32 -10.15 -23.29
C TYR A 358 0.37 -11.55 -23.91
N GLY A 359 -0.05 -11.71 -25.17
CA GLY A 359 0.00 -12.99 -25.88
C GLY A 359 1.43 -13.49 -26.09
N ARG A 360 2.35 -12.59 -26.43
CA ARG A 360 3.79 -12.89 -26.54
C ARG A 360 4.41 -13.27 -25.19
N LEU A 361 4.00 -12.61 -24.11
CA LEU A 361 4.40 -12.99 -22.76
C LEU A 361 3.90 -14.40 -22.41
N LEU A 362 2.64 -14.72 -22.73
CA LEU A 362 2.08 -16.06 -22.48
C LEU A 362 2.73 -17.16 -23.31
N ALA A 363 3.23 -16.84 -24.52
CA ALA A 363 3.93 -17.78 -25.38
C ALA A 363 5.40 -17.99 -24.97
N ASP A 364 5.93 -17.17 -24.05
CA ASP A 364 7.30 -17.29 -23.59
C ASP A 364 7.52 -18.61 -22.83
N PRO A 365 8.48 -19.46 -23.23
CA PRO A 365 8.71 -20.75 -22.55
C PRO A 365 8.97 -20.62 -21.05
N GLY A 366 9.47 -19.46 -20.59
CA GLY A 366 9.56 -19.14 -19.17
C GLY A 366 8.19 -19.10 -18.49
N TYR A 367 7.16 -18.53 -19.10
CA TYR A 367 5.87 -18.32 -18.42
C TYR A 367 4.75 -19.30 -18.83
N VAL A 368 4.93 -20.06 -19.93
CA VAL A 368 3.98 -21.08 -20.42
C VAL A 368 3.68 -22.16 -19.36
N GLY A 369 4.70 -22.54 -18.58
CA GLY A 369 4.63 -23.60 -17.56
C GLY A 369 4.23 -23.13 -16.17
N ALA A 370 4.11 -21.82 -15.93
CA ALA A 370 3.62 -21.27 -14.67
C ALA A 370 2.10 -21.46 -14.61
N ARG A 371 1.66 -22.70 -14.42
CA ARG A 371 0.25 -23.09 -14.29
C ARG A 371 -0.06 -23.46 -12.84
N VAL A 372 -1.13 -22.82 -12.36
CA VAL A 372 -2.08 -23.22 -11.30
C VAL A 372 -1.43 -23.98 -10.17
#